data_AF-A0A849WJP9-F1
#
_entry.id   AF-A0A849WJP9-F1
#
_cell.length_a   1.000
_cell.length_b   1.000
_cell.length_c   1.000
_cell.angle_alpha   90.00
_cell.angle_beta   90.00
_cell.angle_gamma   90.00
#
_symmetry.space_group_name_H-M   'P 1'
#
loop_
_entity.id
_entity.type
_entity.pdbx_description
1 polymer ?
#
loop_
_entity_poly.entity_id
_entity_poly.type
_entity_poly.pdbx_seq_one_letter_code
_entity_poly.pdbx_strand_id
1 'polypeptide(L)'
;MNQIPLLGFSDPISSWSHLLTALSCFFGGFLLLKRGQGNTWRQVAISVYIFSLIFLFSMSGVFHLLPKDSISRGVLQRLDYAGIWLLIAGTFTPIHVILFRGPLRWLVLLFIWTVTLTGLILQVIFFRDFPEWLALSFFLGLGWIGILSYQSFKNNYLKHSPKLIALGGLSYSIGAIFDFIRWPILWYQYFGPHEIFHLFVSLGAFIHWRFIYQWCNHPISDDFLCDVKIYSNQEYKLSGVNDQLELSSFSLEEVKQKALQEIDRRYHHKYKYNVYFRYFHEDKVSSNKSHI
;
A
#
# COMPACT_ATOMS: atom_id res chain seq x y z
N MET A 1 -7.76 -2.78 -31.49
CA MET A 1 -7.01 -3.45 -32.59
C MET A 1 -6.98 -4.93 -32.32
N ASN A 2 -6.99 -5.78 -33.35
CA ASN A 2 -6.85 -7.22 -33.16
C ASN A 2 -5.37 -7.58 -33.00
N GLN A 3 -4.94 -7.75 -31.74
CA GLN A 3 -3.61 -8.26 -31.39
C GLN A 3 -3.42 -9.69 -31.94
N ILE A 4 -2.20 -10.01 -32.37
CA ILE A 4 -1.82 -11.34 -32.85
C ILE A 4 -1.42 -12.22 -31.64
N PRO A 5 -2.05 -13.38 -31.44
CA PRO A 5 -1.67 -14.29 -30.36
C PRO A 5 -0.24 -14.80 -30.52
N LEU A 6 0.47 -14.96 -29.41
CA LEU A 6 1.85 -15.47 -29.38
C LEU A 6 2.04 -16.38 -28.16
N LEU A 7 2.66 -17.55 -28.35
CA LEU A 7 2.96 -18.53 -27.29
C LEU A 7 1.74 -18.93 -26.42
N GLY A 8 0.54 -18.95 -27.02
CA GLY A 8 -0.71 -19.29 -26.32
C GLY A 8 -1.37 -18.11 -25.59
N PHE A 9 -0.81 -16.91 -25.66
CA PHE A 9 -1.39 -15.68 -25.10
C PHE A 9 -2.19 -14.94 -26.15
N SER A 10 -3.43 -14.56 -25.82
CA SER A 10 -4.30 -13.83 -26.75
C SER A 10 -3.86 -12.38 -26.95
N ASP A 11 -3.42 -11.72 -25.88
CA ASP A 11 -2.79 -10.39 -25.90
C ASP A 11 -1.45 -10.45 -25.14
N PRO A 12 -0.35 -10.86 -25.80
CA PRO A 12 0.90 -11.27 -25.14
C PRO A 12 1.53 -10.21 -24.24
N ILE A 13 1.69 -8.98 -24.75
CA ILE A 13 2.38 -7.91 -24.01
C ILE A 13 1.56 -7.46 -22.79
N SER A 14 0.24 -7.27 -22.95
CA SER A 14 -0.66 -6.94 -21.83
C SER A 14 -0.66 -8.03 -20.76
N SER A 15 -0.69 -9.30 -21.16
CA SER A 15 -0.65 -10.41 -20.21
C SER A 15 0.68 -10.51 -19.47
N TRP A 16 1.80 -10.53 -20.20
CA TRP A 16 3.12 -10.72 -19.60
C TRP A 16 3.50 -9.56 -18.68
N SER A 17 3.24 -8.32 -19.11
CA SER A 17 3.52 -7.14 -18.27
C SER A 17 2.83 -7.27 -16.92
N HIS A 18 1.53 -7.53 -16.89
CA HIS A 18 0.78 -7.64 -15.63
C HIS A 18 1.07 -8.92 -14.84
N LEU A 19 1.32 -10.08 -15.46
CA LEU A 19 1.71 -11.29 -14.72
C LEU A 19 3.08 -11.14 -14.04
N LEU A 20 4.05 -10.52 -14.73
CA LEU A 20 5.35 -10.20 -14.14
C LEU A 20 5.23 -9.17 -13.01
N THR A 21 4.34 -8.18 -13.18
CA THR A 21 4.03 -7.23 -12.11
C THR A 21 3.35 -7.91 -10.92
N ALA A 22 2.41 -8.85 -11.13
CA ALA A 22 1.78 -9.61 -10.06
C ALA A 22 2.80 -10.39 -9.23
N LEU A 23 3.74 -11.07 -9.89
CA LEU A 23 4.84 -11.77 -9.23
C LEU A 23 5.73 -10.81 -8.44
N SER A 24 6.05 -9.65 -9.02
CA SER A 24 6.81 -8.59 -8.34
C SER A 24 6.06 -8.05 -7.12
N CYS A 25 4.74 -7.88 -7.21
CA CYS A 25 3.88 -7.46 -6.11
C CYS A 25 3.80 -8.51 -4.99
N PHE A 26 3.87 -9.80 -5.30
CA PHE A 26 3.93 -10.85 -4.30
C PHE A 26 5.20 -10.73 -3.43
N PHE A 27 6.39 -10.67 -4.07
CA PHE A 27 7.65 -10.50 -3.34
C PHE A 27 7.75 -9.13 -2.66
N GLY A 28 7.36 -8.06 -3.36
CA GLY A 28 7.32 -6.70 -2.81
C GLY A 28 6.34 -6.57 -1.64
N GLY A 29 5.24 -7.33 -1.64
CA GLY A 29 4.29 -7.40 -0.55
C GLY A 29 4.87 -8.07 0.69
N PHE A 30 5.60 -9.18 0.53
CA PHE A 30 6.33 -9.80 1.63
C PHE A 30 7.33 -8.82 2.29
N LEU A 31 8.06 -8.05 1.48
CA LEU A 31 8.99 -7.02 1.98
C LEU A 31 8.26 -5.91 2.76
N LEU A 32 7.08 -5.47 2.30
CA LEU A 32 6.26 -4.50 3.00
C LEU A 32 5.76 -5.03 4.34
N LEU A 33 5.22 -6.24 4.38
CA LEU A 33 4.75 -6.85 5.63
C LEU A 33 5.87 -6.98 6.64
N LYS A 34 7.03 -7.50 6.22
CA LYS A 34 8.22 -7.62 7.07
C LYS A 34 8.67 -6.28 7.64
N ARG A 35 8.72 -5.24 6.80
CA ARG A 35 9.16 -3.89 7.22
C ARG A 35 8.14 -3.17 8.10
N GLY A 36 6.85 -3.39 7.88
CA GLY A 36 5.77 -2.77 8.65
C GLY A 36 5.35 -3.53 9.91
N GLN A 37 6.12 -4.52 10.35
CA GLN A 37 5.83 -5.33 11.54
C GLN A 37 5.74 -4.50 12.81
N GLY A 38 5.11 -5.06 13.85
CA GLY A 38 5.00 -4.42 15.17
C GLY A 38 3.63 -3.82 15.47
N ASN A 39 2.75 -3.60 14.49
CA ASN A 39 1.43 -3.04 14.74
C ASN A 39 0.34 -3.70 13.87
N THR A 40 -0.74 -4.18 14.49
CA THR A 40 -1.82 -4.91 13.79
C THR A 40 -2.55 -4.05 12.75
N TRP A 41 -2.92 -2.81 13.08
CA TRP A 41 -3.61 -1.92 12.14
C TRP A 41 -2.75 -1.58 10.92
N ARG A 42 -1.45 -1.40 11.14
CA ARG A 42 -0.47 -1.21 10.08
C ARG A 42 -0.37 -2.44 9.17
N GLN A 43 -0.30 -3.63 9.77
CA GLN A 43 -0.28 -4.90 9.03
C GLN A 43 -1.55 -5.10 8.20
N VAL A 44 -2.73 -4.81 8.76
CA VAL A 44 -4.00 -4.89 8.03
C VAL A 44 -4.02 -3.91 6.85
N ALA A 45 -3.64 -2.65 7.07
CA ALA A 45 -3.64 -1.64 6.01
C ALA A 45 -2.67 -1.97 4.87
N ILE A 46 -1.49 -2.50 5.21
CA ILE A 46 -0.51 -2.99 4.23
C ILE A 46 -1.05 -4.23 3.49
N SER A 47 -1.71 -5.15 4.20
CA SER A 47 -2.28 -6.37 3.60
C SER A 47 -3.38 -6.05 2.59
N VAL A 48 -4.25 -5.08 2.88
CA VAL A 48 -5.28 -4.59 1.95
C VAL A 48 -4.66 -4.05 0.66
N TYR A 49 -3.58 -3.28 0.77
CA TYR A 49 -2.84 -2.77 -0.40
C TYR A 49 -2.16 -3.88 -1.21
N ILE A 50 -1.52 -4.83 -0.54
CA ILE A 50 -0.87 -5.97 -1.21
C ILE A 50 -1.91 -6.83 -1.94
N PHE A 51 -3.03 -7.11 -1.29
CA PHE A 51 -4.12 -7.86 -1.89
C PHE A 51 -4.63 -7.16 -3.15
N SER A 52 -4.90 -5.85 -3.10
CA SER A 52 -5.42 -5.13 -4.27
C SER A 52 -4.44 -5.09 -5.44
N LEU A 53 -3.13 -4.95 -5.18
CA LEU A 53 -2.08 -5.06 -6.18
C LEU A 53 -2.07 -6.45 -6.84
N ILE A 54 -1.91 -7.50 -6.04
CA ILE A 54 -1.82 -8.87 -6.56
C ILE A 54 -3.11 -9.23 -7.29
N PHE A 55 -4.26 -8.86 -6.75
CA PHE A 55 -5.56 -9.11 -7.36
C PHE A 55 -5.67 -8.44 -8.74
N LEU A 56 -5.44 -7.12 -8.85
CA LEU A 56 -5.50 -6.42 -10.13
C LEU A 56 -4.58 -7.08 -11.16
N PHE A 57 -3.29 -7.18 -10.85
CA PHE A 57 -2.30 -7.62 -11.83
C PHE A 57 -2.47 -9.09 -12.21
N SER A 58 -2.93 -9.94 -11.29
CA SER A 58 -3.24 -11.34 -11.61
C SER A 58 -4.48 -11.45 -12.49
N MET A 59 -5.58 -10.79 -12.13
CA MET A 59 -6.83 -10.85 -12.90
C MET A 59 -6.63 -10.29 -14.32
N SER A 60 -5.95 -9.15 -14.43
CA SER A 60 -5.61 -8.53 -15.71
C SER A 60 -4.70 -9.41 -16.56
N GLY A 61 -3.62 -9.93 -15.96
CA GLY A 61 -2.66 -10.77 -16.64
C GLY A 61 -3.31 -12.04 -17.22
N VAL A 62 -4.15 -12.71 -16.43
CA VAL A 62 -4.85 -13.93 -16.87
C VAL A 62 -5.98 -13.60 -17.84
N PHE A 63 -6.70 -12.48 -17.68
CA PHE A 63 -7.70 -12.02 -18.65
C PHE A 63 -7.11 -11.93 -20.07
N HIS A 64 -5.93 -11.30 -20.21
CA HIS A 64 -5.25 -11.14 -21.50
C HIS A 64 -4.59 -12.43 -22.03
N LEU A 65 -4.26 -13.37 -21.15
CA LEU A 65 -3.80 -14.71 -21.55
C LEU A 65 -4.93 -15.47 -22.27
N LEU A 66 -6.13 -15.49 -21.67
CA LEU A 66 -7.21 -16.39 -22.09
C LEU A 66 -7.76 -16.12 -23.50
N PRO A 67 -8.21 -17.18 -24.22
CA PRO A 67 -8.82 -17.06 -25.55
C PRO A 67 -9.97 -16.06 -25.58
N LYS A 68 -10.03 -15.27 -26.67
CA LYS A 68 -10.99 -14.16 -26.86
C LYS A 68 -12.46 -14.60 -26.73
N ASP A 69 -12.78 -15.81 -27.15
CA ASP A 69 -14.15 -16.35 -27.15
C ASP A 69 -14.51 -17.17 -25.90
N SER A 70 -13.60 -17.25 -24.92
CA SER A 70 -13.83 -18.06 -23.72
C SER A 70 -14.74 -17.38 -22.69
N ILE A 71 -15.64 -18.15 -22.07
CA ILE A 71 -16.50 -17.66 -20.98
C ILE A 71 -15.64 -17.14 -19.81
N SER A 72 -14.56 -17.86 -19.49
CA SER A 72 -13.61 -17.49 -18.44
C SER A 72 -12.98 -16.12 -18.67
N ARG A 73 -12.68 -15.75 -19.92
CA ARG A 73 -12.15 -14.42 -20.25
C ARG A 73 -13.16 -13.33 -19.89
N GLY A 74 -14.46 -13.53 -20.18
CA GLY A 74 -15.50 -12.58 -19.83
C GLY A 74 -15.65 -12.38 -18.31
N VAL A 75 -15.47 -13.43 -17.51
CA VAL A 75 -15.47 -13.32 -16.04
C VAL A 75 -14.24 -12.56 -15.56
N LEU A 76 -13.05 -12.92 -16.03
CA LEU A 76 -11.81 -12.25 -15.62
C LEU A 76 -11.76 -10.80 -16.08
N GLN A 77 -12.39 -10.45 -17.20
CA GLN A 77 -12.51 -9.05 -17.64
C GLN A 77 -13.26 -8.21 -16.60
N ARG A 78 -14.34 -8.75 -16.00
CA ARG A 78 -15.06 -8.04 -14.92
C ARG A 78 -14.19 -7.88 -13.68
N LEU A 79 -13.41 -8.92 -13.34
CA LEU A 79 -12.50 -8.88 -12.19
C LEU A 79 -11.29 -7.97 -12.43
N ASP A 80 -10.85 -7.82 -13.67
CA ASP A 80 -9.80 -6.87 -14.08
C ASP A 80 -10.26 -5.42 -13.80
N TYR A 81 -11.45 -5.04 -14.27
CA TYR A 81 -12.05 -3.74 -13.94
C TYR A 81 -12.32 -3.58 -12.44
N ALA A 82 -12.78 -4.63 -11.75
CA ALA A 82 -12.94 -4.59 -10.30
C ALA A 82 -11.60 -4.34 -9.58
N GLY A 83 -10.51 -4.88 -10.11
CA GLY A 83 -9.16 -4.69 -9.59
C GLY A 83 -8.73 -3.22 -9.59
N ILE A 84 -9.13 -2.43 -10.59
CA ILE A 84 -8.81 -1.00 -10.66
C ILE A 84 -9.47 -0.24 -9.50
N TRP A 85 -10.76 -0.47 -9.26
CA TRP A 85 -11.48 0.11 -8.12
C TRP A 85 -10.84 -0.27 -6.78
N LEU A 86 -10.52 -1.56 -6.60
CA LEU A 86 -9.89 -2.05 -5.38
C LEU A 86 -8.47 -1.49 -5.19
N LEU A 87 -7.69 -1.33 -6.26
CA LEU A 87 -6.34 -0.77 -6.15
C LEU A 87 -6.35 0.70 -5.77
N ILE A 88 -7.31 1.48 -6.26
CA ILE A 88 -7.49 2.88 -5.83
C ILE A 88 -7.70 2.92 -4.31
N ALA A 89 -8.70 2.22 -3.78
CA ALA A 89 -8.97 2.21 -2.34
C ALA A 89 -7.82 1.60 -1.52
N GLY A 90 -7.24 0.51 -2.03
CA GLY A 90 -6.12 -0.18 -1.42
C GLY A 90 -4.87 0.68 -1.34
N THR A 91 -4.61 1.58 -2.30
CA THR A 91 -3.47 2.50 -2.26
C THR A 91 -3.63 3.58 -1.20
N PHE A 92 -4.84 4.12 -1.03
CA PHE A 92 -5.11 5.14 0.00
C PHE A 92 -5.06 4.57 1.42
N THR A 93 -5.41 3.30 1.60
CA THR A 93 -5.52 2.63 2.90
C THR A 93 -4.24 2.72 3.76
N PRO A 94 -3.07 2.19 3.35
CA PRO A 94 -1.85 2.28 4.15
C PRO A 94 -1.37 3.73 4.28
N ILE A 95 -1.55 4.57 3.26
CA ILE A 95 -1.17 5.99 3.32
C ILE A 95 -1.90 6.70 4.47
N HIS A 96 -3.21 6.54 4.58
CA HIS A 96 -4.00 7.27 5.58
C HIS A 96 -3.93 6.65 6.97
N VAL A 97 -3.91 5.31 7.06
CA VAL A 97 -3.80 4.62 8.35
C VAL A 97 -2.45 4.89 9.01
N ILE A 98 -1.37 4.91 8.23
CA ILE A 98 0.00 5.01 8.76
C ILE A 98 0.43 6.46 8.97
N LEU A 99 0.17 7.34 8.00
CA LEU A 99 0.80 8.68 7.97
C LEU A 99 -0.06 9.79 8.57
N PHE A 100 -1.37 9.59 8.67
CA PHE A 100 -2.27 10.66 9.12
C PHE A 100 -2.90 10.33 10.46
N ARG A 101 -3.39 11.38 11.13
CA ARG A 101 -3.94 11.37 12.49
C ARG A 101 -5.29 12.07 12.51
N GLY A 102 -6.07 11.80 13.56
CA GLY A 102 -7.39 12.39 13.76
C GLY A 102 -8.48 11.81 12.84
N PRO A 103 -9.72 12.33 12.95
CA PRO A 103 -10.89 11.78 12.25
C PRO A 103 -10.84 11.97 10.72
N LEU A 104 -10.13 13.00 10.23
CA LEU A 104 -10.08 13.32 8.81
C LEU A 104 -9.49 12.18 7.97
N ARG A 105 -8.51 11.44 8.50
CA ARG A 105 -7.93 10.28 7.79
C ARG A 105 -8.98 9.21 7.48
N TRP A 106 -9.91 8.99 8.41
CA TRP A 106 -10.98 8.01 8.28
C TRP A 106 -12.09 8.51 7.38
N LEU A 107 -12.40 9.81 7.40
CA LEU A 107 -13.39 10.40 6.49
C LEU A 107 -12.96 10.24 5.03
N VAL A 108 -11.69 10.49 4.70
CA VAL A 108 -11.15 10.28 3.35
C VAL A 108 -11.23 8.81 2.96
N LEU A 109 -10.84 7.89 3.86
CA LEU A 109 -10.93 6.46 3.59
C LEU A 109 -12.37 5.99 3.38
N LEU A 110 -13.30 6.42 4.24
CA LEU A 110 -14.71 6.09 4.11
C LEU A 110 -15.27 6.57 2.78
N PHE A 111 -14.96 7.81 2.39
CA PHE A 111 -15.37 8.37 1.11
C PHE A 111 -14.85 7.51 -0.06
N ILE A 112 -13.55 7.23 -0.09
CA ILE A 112 -12.92 6.48 -1.18
C ILE A 112 -13.45 5.05 -1.24
N TRP A 113 -13.52 4.34 -0.12
CA TRP A 113 -14.07 2.98 -0.08
C TRP A 113 -15.54 2.94 -0.49
N THR A 114 -16.34 3.92 -0.06
CA THR A 114 -17.76 3.98 -0.45
C THR A 114 -17.91 4.17 -1.96
N VAL A 115 -17.21 5.14 -2.54
CA VAL A 115 -17.30 5.41 -3.98
C VAL A 115 -16.72 4.26 -4.79
N THR A 116 -15.58 3.71 -4.39
CA THR A 116 -14.94 2.59 -5.12
C THR A 116 -15.73 1.30 -5.06
N LEU A 117 -16.31 0.95 -3.90
CA LEU A 117 -17.18 -0.24 -3.81
C LEU A 117 -18.48 -0.04 -4.59
N THR A 118 -19.08 1.15 -4.53
CA THR A 118 -20.27 1.46 -5.34
C THR A 118 -19.96 1.38 -6.83
N GLY A 119 -18.87 2.01 -7.27
CA GLY A 119 -18.40 1.97 -8.65
C GLY A 119 -18.08 0.56 -9.13
N LEU A 120 -17.41 -0.24 -8.30
CA LEU A 120 -17.14 -1.66 -8.55
C LEU A 120 -18.44 -2.43 -8.75
N ILE A 121 -19.38 -2.35 -7.82
CA ILE A 121 -20.66 -3.07 -7.89
C ILE A 121 -21.42 -2.69 -9.15
N LEU A 122 -21.55 -1.39 -9.43
CA LEU A 122 -22.25 -0.89 -10.61
C LEU A 122 -21.56 -1.34 -11.90
N GLN A 123 -20.24 -1.23 -11.98
CA GLN A 123 -19.51 -1.65 -13.18
C GLN A 123 -19.55 -3.16 -13.39
N VAL A 124 -19.51 -3.96 -12.33
CA VAL A 124 -19.59 -5.43 -12.45
C VAL A 124 -21.01 -5.87 -12.84
N ILE A 125 -22.06 -5.23 -12.31
CA ILE A 125 -23.46 -5.57 -12.65
C ILE A 125 -23.80 -5.10 -14.07
N PHE A 126 -23.58 -3.82 -14.36
CA PHE A 126 -23.95 -3.16 -15.62
C PHE A 126 -22.80 -3.17 -16.64
N PHE A 127 -21.94 -4.19 -16.61
CA PHE A 127 -20.66 -4.20 -17.32
C PHE A 127 -20.71 -3.85 -18.82
N ARG A 128 -21.78 -4.25 -19.53
CA ARG A 128 -21.93 -3.95 -20.97
C ARG A 128 -22.40 -2.52 -21.24
N ASP A 129 -23.14 -1.95 -20.29
CA ASP A 129 -23.80 -0.65 -20.44
C ASP A 129 -23.04 0.48 -19.70
N PHE A 130 -22.09 0.12 -18.83
CA PHE A 130 -21.31 1.05 -18.04
C PHE A 130 -20.34 1.83 -18.93
N PRO A 131 -20.50 3.16 -19.11
CA PRO A 131 -19.70 3.90 -20.08
C PRO A 131 -18.23 3.98 -19.67
N GLU A 132 -17.32 3.74 -20.62
CA GLU A 132 -15.88 3.79 -20.39
C GLU A 132 -15.41 5.16 -19.85
N TRP A 133 -15.90 6.25 -20.45
CA TRP A 133 -15.55 7.61 -20.03
C TRP A 133 -15.99 7.91 -18.60
N LEU A 134 -17.09 7.31 -18.14
CA LEU A 134 -17.59 7.47 -16.78
C LEU A 134 -16.69 6.73 -15.78
N ALA A 135 -16.33 5.47 -16.09
CA ALA A 135 -15.36 4.71 -15.30
C ALA A 135 -14.04 5.49 -15.16
N LEU A 136 -13.50 5.95 -16.30
CA LEU A 136 -12.25 6.71 -16.34
C LEU A 136 -12.33 8.00 -15.52
N SER A 137 -13.45 8.73 -15.61
CA SER A 137 -13.67 9.96 -14.84
C SER A 137 -13.62 9.71 -13.33
N PHE A 138 -14.21 8.60 -12.86
CA PHE A 138 -14.11 8.21 -11.45
C PHE A 138 -12.69 7.75 -11.08
N PHE A 139 -12.04 6.94 -11.91
CA PHE A 139 -10.67 6.48 -11.64
C PHE A 139 -9.70 7.64 -11.47
N LEU A 140 -9.73 8.59 -12.40
CA LEU A 140 -8.90 9.78 -12.33
C LEU A 140 -9.37 10.70 -11.20
N GLY A 141 -10.66 11.00 -11.09
CA GLY A 141 -11.20 11.87 -10.05
C GLY A 141 -10.81 11.41 -8.64
N LEU A 142 -10.97 10.12 -8.34
CA LEU A 142 -10.55 9.53 -7.07
C LEU A 142 -9.04 9.52 -6.89
N GLY A 143 -8.27 9.22 -7.94
CA GLY A 143 -6.81 9.29 -7.89
C GLY A 143 -6.30 10.70 -7.54
N TRP A 144 -6.92 11.73 -8.11
CA TRP A 144 -6.56 13.14 -7.91
C TRP A 144 -6.96 13.69 -6.53
N ILE A 145 -7.88 13.03 -5.79
CA ILE A 145 -8.07 13.28 -4.34
C ILE A 145 -6.75 13.09 -3.58
N GLY A 146 -5.80 12.33 -4.13
CA GLY A 146 -4.44 12.19 -3.61
C GLY A 146 -3.68 13.52 -3.45
N ILE A 147 -4.11 14.61 -4.10
CA ILE A 147 -3.60 15.97 -3.81
C ILE A 147 -3.81 16.34 -2.34
N LEU A 148 -4.96 15.98 -1.74
CA LEU A 148 -5.22 16.26 -0.34
C LEU A 148 -4.18 15.52 0.54
N SER A 149 -3.92 14.25 0.23
CA SER A 149 -2.89 13.46 0.92
C SER A 149 -1.49 14.05 0.72
N TYR A 150 -1.16 14.52 -0.49
CA TYR A 150 0.09 15.22 -0.78
C TYR A 150 0.26 16.47 0.10
N GLN A 151 -0.78 17.31 0.20
CA GLN A 151 -0.76 18.52 1.02
C GLN A 151 -0.65 18.20 2.51
N SER A 152 -1.47 17.27 3.01
CA SER A 152 -1.42 16.80 4.40
C SER A 152 -0.03 16.25 4.75
N PHE A 153 0.56 15.46 3.86
CA PHE A 153 1.92 14.94 4.06
C PHE A 153 2.94 16.06 4.15
N LYS A 154 2.94 17.00 3.19
CA LYS A 154 3.87 18.14 3.18
C LYS A 154 3.75 18.96 4.48
N ASN A 155 2.54 19.13 5.00
CA ASN A 155 2.28 19.90 6.21
C ASN A 155 2.75 19.18 7.48
N ASN A 156 2.69 17.85 7.51
CA ASN A 156 3.07 17.02 8.67
C ASN A 156 4.56 16.66 8.69
N TYR A 157 5.18 16.52 7.51
CA TYR A 157 6.54 16.00 7.33
C TYR A 157 7.43 16.96 6.53
N LEU A 158 7.65 18.16 7.06
CA LEU A 158 8.29 19.29 6.35
C LEU A 158 9.67 18.99 5.74
N LYS A 159 10.45 18.08 6.36
CA LYS A 159 11.78 17.68 5.88
C LYS A 159 11.74 16.64 4.75
N HIS A 160 10.56 16.12 4.41
CA HIS A 160 10.38 15.03 3.46
C HIS A 160 9.52 15.47 2.27
N SER A 161 9.73 14.81 1.13
CA SER A 161 9.07 15.17 -0.12
C SER A 161 8.01 14.13 -0.52
N PRO A 162 6.73 14.52 -0.68
CA PRO A 162 5.67 13.63 -1.19
C PRO A 162 5.72 13.45 -2.72
N LYS A 163 6.87 13.66 -3.37
CA LYS A 163 7.02 13.57 -4.84
C LYS A 163 6.57 12.23 -5.41
N LEU A 164 6.79 11.12 -4.70
CA LEU A 164 6.36 9.80 -5.17
C LEU A 164 4.83 9.67 -5.24
N ILE A 165 4.07 10.32 -4.35
CA ILE A 165 2.59 10.37 -4.46
C ILE A 165 2.20 11.01 -5.80
N ALA A 166 2.80 12.18 -6.10
CA ALA A 166 2.51 12.92 -7.32
C ALA A 166 2.94 12.14 -8.58
N LEU A 167 4.15 11.58 -8.59
CA LEU A 167 4.66 10.81 -9.73
C LEU A 167 3.84 9.53 -9.99
N GLY A 168 3.39 8.84 -8.94
CA GLY A 168 2.53 7.67 -9.08
C GLY A 168 1.18 8.02 -9.71
N GLY A 169 0.52 9.08 -9.21
CA GLY A 169 -0.74 9.58 -9.76
C GLY A 169 -0.63 10.09 -11.20
N LEU A 170 0.47 10.78 -11.53
CA LEU A 170 0.76 11.20 -12.90
C LEU A 170 0.99 10.01 -13.83
N SER A 171 1.71 8.96 -13.37
CA SER A 171 1.92 7.75 -14.15
C SER A 171 0.59 7.09 -14.54
N TYR A 172 -0.33 6.91 -13.56
CA TYR A 172 -1.66 6.39 -13.85
C TYR A 172 -2.44 7.28 -14.82
N SER A 173 -2.39 8.60 -14.62
CA SER A 173 -3.12 9.55 -15.47
C SER A 173 -2.64 9.51 -16.92
N ILE A 174 -1.33 9.51 -17.14
CA ILE A 174 -0.74 9.47 -18.49
C ILE A 174 -1.13 8.16 -19.20
N GLY A 175 -0.98 7.03 -18.53
CA GLY A 175 -1.37 5.74 -19.10
C GLY A 175 -2.85 5.72 -19.48
N ALA A 176 -3.72 6.17 -18.57
CA ALA A 176 -5.17 6.14 -18.79
C ALA A 176 -5.60 7.06 -19.93
N ILE A 177 -4.94 8.22 -20.08
CA ILE A 177 -5.15 9.12 -21.21
C ILE A 177 -4.74 8.45 -22.52
N PHE A 178 -3.56 7.82 -22.58
CA PHE A 178 -3.12 7.12 -23.80
C PHE A 178 -4.08 6.02 -24.23
N ASP A 179 -4.55 5.20 -23.28
CA ASP A 179 -5.56 4.18 -23.58
C ASP A 179 -6.86 4.80 -24.10
N PHE A 180 -7.37 5.83 -23.42
CA PHE A 180 -8.65 6.45 -23.76
C PHE A 180 -8.64 7.12 -25.14
N ILE A 181 -7.58 7.87 -25.47
CA ILE A 181 -7.46 8.53 -26.78
C ILE A 181 -7.03 7.56 -27.89
N ARG A 182 -6.72 6.31 -27.53
CA ARG A 182 -6.27 5.26 -28.45
C ARG A 182 -4.97 5.62 -29.20
N TRP A 183 -4.05 6.32 -28.54
CA TRP A 183 -2.76 6.76 -29.10
C TRP A 183 -1.68 6.84 -28.00
N PRO A 184 -0.39 6.52 -28.27
CA PRO A 184 0.21 6.17 -29.58
C PRO A 184 0.13 4.69 -29.94
N ILE A 185 0.33 4.40 -31.23
CA ILE A 185 0.57 3.05 -31.75
C ILE A 185 2.06 2.97 -32.08
N LEU A 186 2.82 2.17 -31.32
CA LEU A 186 4.27 2.08 -31.45
C LEU A 186 4.68 0.90 -32.34
N TRP A 187 3.97 -0.22 -32.24
CA TRP A 187 4.12 -1.37 -33.12
C TRP A 187 2.74 -1.92 -33.47
N TYR A 188 2.36 -1.79 -34.73
CA TYR A 188 1.06 -2.23 -35.23
C TYR A 188 0.79 -3.71 -34.87
N GLN A 189 -0.38 -3.98 -34.28
CA GLN A 189 -0.84 -5.32 -33.86
C GLN A 189 -0.03 -6.02 -32.75
N TYR A 190 0.90 -5.32 -32.09
CA TYR A 190 1.64 -5.85 -30.95
C TYR A 190 1.71 -4.87 -29.77
N PHE A 191 2.04 -3.60 -30.04
CA PHE A 191 2.30 -2.62 -28.99
C PHE A 191 1.59 -1.30 -29.27
N GLY A 192 0.43 -1.14 -28.65
CA GLY A 192 -0.44 0.01 -28.78
C GLY A 192 -0.72 0.72 -27.46
N PRO A 193 -1.73 1.59 -27.44
CA PRO A 193 -2.05 2.42 -26.28
C PRO A 193 -2.44 1.62 -25.03
N HIS A 194 -3.06 0.45 -25.22
CA HIS A 194 -3.49 -0.41 -24.12
C HIS A 194 -2.29 -1.08 -23.42
N GLU A 195 -1.33 -1.58 -24.19
CA GLU A 195 -0.10 -2.14 -23.63
C GLU A 195 0.75 -1.05 -22.95
N ILE A 196 0.75 0.17 -23.51
CA ILE A 196 1.38 1.33 -22.87
C ILE A 196 0.69 1.64 -21.54
N PHE A 197 -0.64 1.60 -21.49
CA PHE A 197 -1.39 1.77 -20.24
C PHE A 197 -0.98 0.73 -19.19
N HIS A 198 -0.85 -0.55 -19.56
CA HIS A 198 -0.37 -1.59 -18.63
C HIS A 198 1.00 -1.25 -18.02
N LEU A 199 1.93 -0.76 -18.84
CA LEU A 199 3.25 -0.34 -18.37
C LEU A 199 3.18 0.86 -17.42
N PHE A 200 2.35 1.86 -17.73
CA PHE A 200 2.15 3.04 -16.88
C PHE A 200 1.43 2.72 -15.56
N VAL A 201 0.50 1.76 -15.57
CA VAL A 201 -0.16 1.23 -14.37
C VAL A 201 0.85 0.50 -13.49
N SER A 202 1.67 -0.36 -14.09
CA SER A 202 2.74 -1.08 -13.39
C SER A 202 3.78 -0.13 -12.79
N LEU A 203 4.17 0.91 -13.53
CA LEU A 203 5.08 1.95 -13.05
C LEU A 203 4.45 2.77 -11.90
N GLY A 204 3.19 3.18 -12.05
CA GLY A 204 2.45 3.89 -11.00
C GLY A 204 2.36 3.06 -9.72
N ALA A 205 2.03 1.78 -9.84
CA ALA A 205 2.00 0.83 -8.73
C ALA A 205 3.36 0.70 -8.04
N PHE A 206 4.45 0.58 -8.82
CA PHE A 206 5.80 0.53 -8.27
C PHE A 206 6.17 1.82 -7.52
N ILE A 207 5.83 2.99 -8.07
CA ILE A 207 6.12 4.29 -7.45
C ILE A 207 5.35 4.43 -6.12
N HIS A 208 4.06 4.07 -6.09
CA HIS A 208 3.28 4.06 -4.85
C HIS A 208 3.78 3.03 -3.84
N TRP A 209 4.15 1.83 -4.30
CA TRP A 209 4.76 0.80 -3.46
C TRP A 209 6.07 1.32 -2.83
N ARG A 210 6.91 2.00 -3.61
CA ARG A 210 8.17 2.58 -3.14
C ARG A 210 7.93 3.65 -2.08
N PHE A 211 6.92 4.51 -2.27
CA PHE A 211 6.50 5.48 -1.28
C PHE A 211 6.06 4.77 0.01
N ILE A 212 5.13 3.81 -0.08
CA ILE A 212 4.63 3.08 1.09
C ILE A 212 5.79 2.34 1.78
N TYR A 213 6.72 1.74 1.05
CA TYR A 213 7.89 1.07 1.63
C TYR A 213 8.78 2.01 2.45
N GLN A 214 8.96 3.28 2.02
CA GLN A 214 9.70 4.27 2.79
C GLN A 214 9.06 4.57 4.15
N TRP A 215 7.73 4.50 4.22
CA TRP A 215 6.94 4.96 5.36
C TRP A 215 6.23 3.86 6.14
N CYS A 216 6.26 2.61 5.68
CA CYS A 216 5.46 1.52 6.23
C CYS A 216 5.86 1.08 7.64
N ASN A 217 7.01 1.54 8.16
CA ASN A 217 7.43 1.33 9.54
C ASN A 217 7.10 2.52 10.46
N HIS A 218 6.49 3.58 9.91
CA HIS A 218 6.07 4.74 10.69
C HIS A 218 4.97 4.35 11.70
N PRO A 219 4.93 4.95 12.90
CA PRO A 219 3.93 4.71 13.92
C PRO A 219 2.59 5.21 13.43
N ILE A 220 1.53 4.65 14.00
CA ILE A 220 0.15 4.99 13.65
C ILE A 220 -0.52 5.91 14.69
N SER A 221 0.21 6.24 15.76
CA SER A 221 -0.21 7.02 16.92
C SER A 221 0.85 8.08 17.25
N ASP A 222 0.43 9.17 17.88
CA ASP A 222 1.31 10.19 18.46
C ASP A 222 1.56 9.94 19.96
N ASP A 223 0.89 8.93 20.53
CA ASP A 223 1.15 8.42 21.86
C ASP A 223 2.01 7.16 21.75
N PHE A 224 3.25 7.25 22.21
CA PHE A 224 4.20 6.15 22.29
C PHE A 224 4.16 5.55 23.68
N LEU A 225 3.90 4.25 23.74
CA LEU A 225 3.86 3.50 24.98
C LEU A 225 5.08 2.58 25.04
N CYS A 226 5.89 2.70 26.08
CA CYS A 226 7.12 1.94 26.27
C CYS A 226 7.01 1.13 27.56
N ASP A 227 7.13 -0.19 27.44
CA ASP A 227 7.20 -1.09 28.59
C ASP A 227 8.66 -1.25 29.01
N VAL A 228 8.96 -0.90 30.26
CA VAL A 228 10.29 -1.01 30.86
C VAL A 228 10.27 -2.16 31.84
N LYS A 229 10.95 -3.24 31.48
CA LYS A 229 11.22 -4.38 32.36
C LYS A 229 12.46 -4.10 33.18
N ILE A 230 12.31 -4.19 34.50
CA ILE A 230 13.36 -3.96 35.49
C ILE A 230 13.80 -5.32 36.03
N TYR A 231 15.05 -5.68 35.78
CA TYR A 231 15.65 -6.92 36.24
C TYR A 231 16.44 -6.73 37.54
N SER A 232 16.60 -7.81 38.29
CA SER A 232 17.29 -7.81 39.59
C SER A 232 18.78 -7.43 39.53
N ASN A 233 19.41 -7.57 38.35
CA ASN A 233 20.79 -7.16 38.08
C ASN A 233 20.92 -5.66 37.71
N GLN A 234 19.88 -4.85 37.96
CA GLN A 234 19.79 -3.45 37.53
C GLN A 234 19.86 -3.26 36.01
N GLU A 235 19.55 -4.30 35.23
CA GLU A 235 19.33 -4.18 33.79
C GLU A 235 17.90 -3.72 33.51
N TYR A 236 17.76 -2.77 32.59
CA TYR A 236 16.50 -2.23 32.14
C TYR A 236 16.32 -2.57 30.67
N LYS A 237 15.28 -3.32 30.34
CA LYS A 237 14.91 -3.62 28.95
C LYS A 237 13.62 -2.88 28.59
N LEU A 238 13.69 -2.04 27.57
CA LEU A 238 12.56 -1.28 27.06
C LEU A 238 12.06 -1.90 25.76
N SER A 239 10.74 -2.08 25.67
CA SER A 239 10.04 -2.47 24.45
C SER A 239 8.92 -1.49 24.13
N GLY A 240 8.86 -0.99 22.89
CA GLY A 240 7.76 -0.18 22.40
C GLY A 240 6.51 -1.02 22.14
N VAL A 241 5.39 -0.65 22.75
CA VAL A 241 4.11 -1.31 22.53
C VAL A 241 3.59 -0.96 21.14
N ASN A 242 3.21 -1.98 20.39
CA ASN A 242 2.82 -1.85 19.00
C ASN A 242 3.89 -1.19 18.09
N ASP A 243 5.17 -1.38 18.43
CA ASP A 243 6.32 -0.88 17.70
C ASP A 243 7.44 -1.96 17.64
N GLN A 244 8.52 -1.70 16.91
CA GLN A 244 9.73 -2.55 16.89
C GLN A 244 10.88 -1.94 17.69
N LEU A 245 10.59 -0.98 18.58
CA LEU A 245 11.57 -0.37 19.45
C LEU A 245 11.96 -1.35 20.56
N GLU A 246 13.19 -1.86 20.53
CA GLU A 246 13.79 -2.62 21.62
C GLU A 246 15.12 -1.99 22.01
N LEU A 247 15.29 -1.70 23.30
CA LEU A 247 16.48 -1.06 23.87
C LEU A 247 16.84 -1.71 25.21
N SER A 248 18.12 -1.68 25.57
CA SER A 248 18.59 -2.07 26.90
C SER A 248 19.66 -1.12 27.43
N SER A 249 19.74 -1.01 28.75
CA SER A 249 20.77 -0.27 29.48
C SER A 249 20.83 -0.72 30.95
N PHE A 250 21.91 -0.40 31.63
CA PHE A 250 22.08 -0.57 33.08
C PHE A 250 21.64 0.65 33.90
N SER A 251 21.03 1.65 33.23
CA SER A 251 20.50 2.86 33.86
C SER A 251 19.11 3.18 33.31
N LEU A 252 18.18 3.46 34.22
CA LEU A 252 16.83 3.84 33.86
C LEU A 252 16.79 5.16 33.08
N GLU A 253 17.64 6.12 33.44
CA GLU A 253 17.68 7.41 32.75
C GLU A 253 18.25 7.23 31.34
N GLU A 254 19.29 6.41 31.20
CA GLU A 254 19.90 6.16 29.89
C GLU A 254 18.93 5.42 28.95
N VAL A 255 18.17 4.42 29.41
CA VAL A 255 17.20 3.72 28.55
C VAL A 255 16.08 4.66 28.07
N LYS A 256 15.63 5.60 28.93
CA LYS A 256 14.63 6.61 28.57
C LYS A 256 15.18 7.58 27.53
N GLN A 257 16.39 8.10 27.74
CA GLN A 257 17.02 9.02 26.78
C GLN A 257 17.24 8.37 25.42
N LYS A 258 17.72 7.11 25.40
CA LYS A 258 17.83 6.33 24.15
C LYS A 258 16.48 6.16 23.45
N ALA A 259 15.41 5.89 24.21
CA ALA A 259 14.07 5.77 23.63
C ALA A 259 13.59 7.08 23.01
N LEU A 260 13.74 8.21 23.71
CA LEU A 260 13.37 9.53 23.19
C LEU A 260 14.16 9.89 21.93
N GLN A 261 15.48 9.66 21.93
CA GLN A 261 16.33 9.89 20.76
C GLN A 261 15.91 9.02 19.57
N GLU A 262 15.60 7.75 19.80
CA GLU A 262 15.20 6.83 18.73
C GLU A 262 13.80 7.18 18.19
N ILE A 263 12.87 7.59 19.06
CA ILE A 263 11.54 8.09 18.66
C ILE A 263 11.68 9.35 17.80
N ASP A 264 12.47 10.35 18.24
CA ASP A 264 12.73 11.58 17.46
C ASP A 264 13.39 11.28 16.12
N ARG A 265 14.38 10.37 16.12
CA ARG A 265 15.10 9.96 14.92
C ARG A 265 14.20 9.24 13.94
N ARG A 266 13.31 8.35 14.41
CA ARG A 266 12.45 7.55 13.53
C ARG A 266 11.22 8.30 13.06
N TYR A 267 10.65 9.20 13.86
CA TYR A 267 9.24 9.58 13.71
C TYR A 267 8.96 11.03 13.33
N HIS A 268 9.99 11.84 13.06
CA HIS A 268 9.95 13.04 12.18
C HIS A 268 8.73 13.97 12.27
N HIS A 269 8.07 14.06 13.43
CA HIS A 269 6.81 14.76 13.59
C HIS A 269 7.02 16.27 13.66
N LYS A 270 6.08 17.03 13.09
CA LYS A 270 5.95 18.48 13.31
C LYS A 270 5.26 18.81 14.65
N TYR A 271 4.47 17.88 15.19
CA TYR A 271 3.60 18.08 16.35
C TYR A 271 4.14 17.43 17.63
N LYS A 272 3.62 17.87 18.78
CA LYS A 272 3.86 17.22 20.08
C LYS A 272 3.41 15.77 20.02
N TYR A 273 4.29 14.87 20.45
CA TYR A 273 3.97 13.50 20.77
C TYR A 273 4.09 13.30 22.28
N ASN A 274 3.45 12.26 22.81
CA ASN A 274 3.60 11.87 24.20
C ASN A 274 4.34 10.54 24.29
N VAL A 275 5.20 10.40 25.29
CA VAL A 275 5.87 9.13 25.58
C VAL A 275 5.50 8.70 27.01
N TYR A 276 4.88 7.55 27.11
CA TYR A 276 4.45 6.96 28.36
C TYR A 276 5.32 5.75 28.68
N PHE A 277 5.95 5.74 29.85
CA PHE A 277 6.73 4.60 30.33
C PHE A 277 5.91 3.82 31.36
N ARG A 278 5.67 2.54 31.10
CA ARG A 278 5.07 1.59 32.06
C ARG A 278 6.17 0.70 32.63
N TYR A 279 6.19 0.52 33.94
CA TYR A 279 7.26 -0.19 34.63
C TYR A 279 6.77 -1.56 35.09
N PHE A 280 7.57 -2.59 34.84
CA PHE A 280 7.29 -3.97 35.22
C PHE A 280 8.52 -4.52 35.94
N HIS A 281 8.34 -5.02 37.16
CA HIS A 281 9.38 -5.75 37.88
C HIS A 281 9.30 -7.22 37.47
N GLU A 282 10.39 -7.76 36.90
CA GLU A 282 10.48 -9.19 36.61
C GLU A 282 11.34 -9.88 37.67
N ASP A 283 10.71 -10.80 38.41
CA ASP A 283 11.41 -11.70 39.31
C ASP A 283 12.00 -12.87 38.51
N LYS A 284 13.31 -13.06 38.62
CA LYS A 284 13.98 -14.22 38.04
C LYS A 284 13.72 -15.46 38.90
N VAL A 285 12.66 -16.20 38.60
CA VAL A 285 12.41 -17.50 39.22
C VAL A 285 13.30 -18.55 38.54
N SER A 286 14.41 -18.95 39.18
CA SER A 286 15.20 -20.09 38.72
C SER A 286 14.46 -21.39 39.06
N SER A 287 14.01 -22.14 38.04
CA SER A 287 13.53 -23.51 38.29
C SER A 287 14.74 -24.38 38.65
N ASN A 288 14.97 -24.62 39.94
CA ASN A 288 15.86 -25.71 40.34
C ASN A 288 15.14 -27.01 39.97
N LYS A 289 15.54 -27.63 38.85
CA LYS A 289 15.30 -29.06 38.66
C LYS A 289 16.24 -29.79 39.62
N SER A 290 15.82 -29.95 40.87
CA SER A 290 16.39 -30.99 41.73
C SER A 290 16.04 -32.32 41.10
N HIS A 291 17.03 -32.96 40.48
CA HIS A 291 16.95 -34.37 40.13
C HIS A 291 16.91 -35.13 41.47
N ILE A 292 15.70 -35.59 41.84
CA ILE A 292 15.49 -36.67 42.81
C ILE A 292 15.63 -37.98 42.05
#